data_AF-A0A146FYX6-F1
#
_entry.id   AF-A0A146FYX6-F1
#
_cell.length_a   1.000
_cell.length_b   1.000
_cell.length_c   1.000
_cell.angle_alpha   90.00
_cell.angle_beta   90.00
_cell.angle_gamma   90.00
#
_symmetry.space_group_name_H-M   'P 1'
#
loop_
_entity.id
_entity.type
_entity.pdbx_description
1 polymer ?
#
loop_
_entity_poly.entity_id
_entity_poly.type
_entity_poly.pdbx_seq_one_letter_code
_entity_poly.pdbx_strand_id
1 'polypeptide(L)'
;MLVAVTDSINDTEAFLEPPQFSPVRWLEGVTKDGSAPEYLMPSQRRYNQLKEVQHFSLVVKIGDLGGAQFRTQCNERPVTPLSLRAPETINGSPWDWTIDIWALGCLIFEIATNEPLFPLCTFGIRREEVNKEHLELIEERLSDSTGQAGFAAYLAERLPDNFGAENVQHMAKFLLLMLRVNREERWCTKDLLQDAFAVNEH
;
A
#
# COMPACT_ATOMS: atom_id res chain seq x y z
N MET A 1 -0.05 7.46 -3.91
CA MET A 1 1.35 7.54 -3.45
C MET A 1 2.22 6.93 -4.53
N LEU A 2 2.99 7.77 -5.23
CA LEU A 2 4.02 7.30 -6.15
C LEU A 2 5.34 7.21 -5.38
N VAL A 3 5.98 6.06 -5.46
CA VAL A 3 7.28 5.77 -4.85
C VAL A 3 8.32 5.84 -5.97
N ALA A 4 9.23 6.82 -5.92
CA ALA A 4 10.33 6.93 -6.87
C ALA A 4 11.64 6.49 -6.21
N VAL A 5 12.31 5.51 -6.81
CA VAL A 5 13.65 5.07 -6.44
C VAL A 5 14.66 5.84 -7.28
N THR A 6 15.48 6.70 -6.66
CA THR A 6 16.37 7.61 -7.41
C THR A 6 17.68 7.83 -6.69
N ASP A 7 18.65 6.94 -6.89
CA ASP A 7 20.06 7.25 -6.55
C ASP A 7 21.08 6.84 -7.63
N SER A 8 20.63 6.34 -8.80
CA SER A 8 21.51 6.04 -9.95
C SER A 8 21.00 6.59 -11.29
N ILE A 9 19.90 7.35 -11.30
CA ILE A 9 19.15 7.68 -12.52
C ILE A 9 19.27 9.18 -12.79
N ASN A 10 20.40 9.59 -13.38
CA ASN A 10 20.62 10.95 -13.88
C ASN A 10 19.88 11.25 -15.19
N ASP A 11 19.25 10.25 -15.80
CA ASP A 11 18.67 10.38 -17.14
C ASP A 11 17.33 9.65 -17.23
N THR A 12 16.26 10.26 -16.72
CA THR A 12 14.89 9.71 -16.78
C THR A 12 14.40 9.42 -18.21
N GLU A 13 14.98 10.05 -19.24
CA GLU A 13 14.63 9.82 -20.65
C GLU A 13 15.32 8.58 -21.23
N ALA A 14 16.54 8.25 -20.80
CA ALA A 14 17.26 7.03 -21.18
C ALA A 14 16.54 5.71 -20.80
N PHE A 15 15.43 5.84 -20.08
CA PHE A 15 14.71 4.78 -19.43
C PHE A 15 13.30 4.55 -20.01
N LEU A 16 12.85 5.38 -20.94
CA LEU A 16 11.57 5.16 -21.64
C LEU A 16 11.81 4.39 -22.93
N GLU A 17 11.17 3.24 -23.06
CA GLU A 17 11.14 2.55 -24.36
C GLU A 17 10.17 3.27 -25.29
N PRO A 18 10.42 3.31 -26.61
CA PRO A 18 9.43 3.80 -27.57
C PRO A 18 8.08 3.09 -27.37
N PRO A 19 6.96 3.82 -27.37
CA PRO A 19 5.65 3.23 -27.11
C PRO A 19 5.31 2.17 -28.15
N GLN A 20 4.94 0.98 -27.68
CA GLN A 20 4.47 -0.10 -28.55
C GLN A 20 2.96 -0.06 -28.67
N PHE A 21 2.43 0.10 -29.88
CA PHE A 21 1.00 0.16 -30.12
C PHE A 21 0.47 -1.17 -30.64
N SER A 22 -0.58 -1.68 -30.00
CA SER A 22 -1.29 -2.89 -30.43
C SER A 22 -2.69 -2.53 -30.90
N PRO A 23 -3.04 -2.67 -32.20
CA PRO A 23 -4.34 -2.26 -32.71
C PRO A 23 -5.45 -3.11 -32.10
N VAL A 24 -6.55 -2.46 -31.71
CA VAL A 24 -7.74 -3.16 -31.18
C VAL A 24 -8.43 -3.91 -32.31
N ARG A 25 -8.66 -5.21 -32.10
CA ARG A 25 -9.42 -6.06 -33.03
C ARG A 25 -10.79 -6.33 -32.46
N TRP A 26 -11.80 -6.00 -33.25
CA TRP A 26 -13.19 -6.30 -32.95
C TRP A 26 -13.45 -7.79 -33.19
N LEU A 27 -14.20 -8.42 -32.28
CA LEU A 27 -14.65 -9.79 -32.46
C LEU A 27 -15.63 -9.88 -33.64
N GLU A 28 -15.65 -11.05 -34.29
CA GLU A 28 -16.54 -11.29 -35.42
C GLU A 28 -18.01 -11.16 -34.98
N GLY A 29 -18.81 -10.41 -35.75
CA GLY A 29 -20.21 -10.11 -35.43
C GLY A 29 -20.44 -8.90 -34.52
N VAL A 30 -19.38 -8.23 -34.04
CA VAL A 30 -19.52 -6.98 -33.26
C VAL A 30 -19.45 -5.76 -34.19
N THR A 31 -20.45 -4.88 -34.09
CA THR A 31 -20.45 -3.60 -34.80
C THR A 31 -19.34 -2.71 -34.29
N LYS A 32 -18.43 -2.30 -35.18
CA LYS A 32 -17.39 -1.32 -34.84
C LYS A 32 -18.02 0.03 -34.59
N ASP A 33 -17.79 0.60 -33.41
CA ASP A 33 -18.19 1.96 -33.07
C ASP A 33 -17.02 2.73 -32.40
N GLY A 34 -17.28 3.93 -31.91
CA GLY A 34 -16.29 4.76 -31.22
C GLY A 34 -16.12 4.45 -29.73
N SER A 35 -16.64 3.31 -29.24
CA SER A 35 -16.59 2.97 -27.81
C SER A 35 -15.22 2.44 -27.37
N ALA A 36 -14.43 1.89 -28.30
CA ALA A 36 -13.11 1.34 -28.02
C ALA A 36 -11.99 2.22 -28.63
N PRO A 37 -10.82 2.32 -27.97
CA PRO A 37 -9.67 3.02 -28.54
C PRO A 37 -9.14 2.29 -29.79
N GLU A 38 -8.47 3.03 -30.68
CA GLU A 38 -7.89 2.45 -31.90
C GLU A 38 -6.72 1.48 -31.60
N TYR A 39 -6.00 1.76 -30.52
CA TYR A 39 -4.84 0.99 -30.10
C TYR A 39 -4.79 0.86 -28.57
N LEU A 40 -4.25 -0.27 -28.12
CA LEU A 40 -3.81 -0.49 -26.76
C LEU A 40 -2.32 -0.22 -26.68
N MET A 41 -1.88 0.35 -25.56
CA MET A 41 -0.47 0.47 -25.22
C MET A 41 -0.24 -0.38 -23.97
N PRO A 42 0.67 -1.38 -24.01
CA PRO A 42 1.01 -2.11 -22.81
C PRO A 42 1.64 -1.15 -21.81
N SER A 43 1.35 -1.36 -20.52
CA SER A 43 1.98 -0.58 -19.48
C SER A 43 3.48 -0.83 -19.52
N GLN A 44 4.30 0.22 -19.61
CA GLN A 44 5.77 0.14 -19.49
C GLN A 44 6.20 -0.08 -18.04
N ARG A 45 5.42 -0.87 -17.28
CA ARG A 45 5.73 -1.27 -15.91
C ARG A 45 6.97 -2.15 -15.97
N ARG A 46 7.99 -1.71 -15.25
CA ARG A 46 9.28 -2.36 -15.26
C ARG A 46 9.34 -3.37 -14.13
N TYR A 47 9.12 -4.62 -14.50
CA TYR A 47 9.28 -5.75 -13.60
C TYR A 47 10.78 -6.01 -13.35
N ASN A 48 11.13 -6.46 -12.14
CA ASN A 48 12.47 -6.91 -11.75
C ASN A 48 13.61 -5.86 -11.74
N GLN A 49 13.34 -4.56 -11.91
CA GLN A 49 14.41 -3.54 -11.90
C GLN A 49 15.16 -3.41 -10.58
N LEU A 50 14.50 -3.77 -9.48
CA LEU A 50 15.11 -3.74 -8.15
C LEU A 50 15.72 -5.09 -7.74
N LYS A 51 15.70 -6.10 -8.63
CA LYS A 51 16.13 -7.47 -8.29
C LYS A 51 17.62 -7.56 -7.94
N GLU A 52 18.46 -6.75 -8.57
CA GLU A 52 19.92 -6.73 -8.38
C GLU A 52 20.42 -5.46 -7.69
N VAL A 53 19.52 -4.57 -7.27
CA VAL A 53 19.90 -3.33 -6.58
C VAL A 53 20.24 -3.64 -5.13
N GLN A 54 21.41 -3.20 -4.67
CA GLN A 54 21.79 -3.32 -3.27
C GLN A 54 20.88 -2.45 -2.41
N HIS A 55 20.24 -3.03 -1.40
CA HIS A 55 19.23 -2.35 -0.58
C HIS A 55 19.71 -1.03 0.04
N PHE A 56 20.99 -0.93 0.44
CA PHE A 56 21.56 0.29 1.03
C PHE A 56 21.79 1.43 0.03
N SER A 57 21.73 1.15 -1.27
CA SER A 57 21.79 2.15 -2.34
C SER A 57 20.40 2.64 -2.77
N LEU A 58 19.34 2.11 -2.15
CA LEU A 58 17.98 2.45 -2.49
C LEU A 58 17.57 3.75 -1.81
N VAL A 59 17.41 4.82 -2.60
CA VAL A 59 16.78 6.05 -2.13
C VAL A 59 15.35 6.14 -2.61
N VAL A 60 14.43 6.12 -1.65
CA VAL A 60 13.00 6.21 -1.86
C VAL A 60 12.51 7.62 -1.52
N LYS A 61 11.70 8.21 -2.41
CA LYS A 61 11.07 9.52 -2.19
C LYS A 61 9.55 9.40 -2.30
N ILE A 62 8.84 10.08 -1.40
CA ILE A 62 7.39 10.23 -1.46
C ILE A 62 7.07 11.30 -2.51
N GLY A 63 6.26 10.93 -3.50
CA GLY A 63 5.75 11.85 -4.52
C GLY A 63 4.22 11.90 -4.56
N ASP A 64 3.70 12.73 -5.47
CA ASP A 64 2.27 12.93 -5.71
C ASP A 64 1.52 13.46 -4.48
N LEU A 65 1.71 14.76 -4.20
CA LEU A 65 1.09 15.47 -3.08
C LEU A 65 -0.23 16.16 -3.46
N GLY A 66 -0.87 15.76 -4.56
CA GLY A 66 -2.12 16.37 -5.02
C GLY A 66 -3.30 16.23 -4.06
N GLY A 67 -3.26 15.23 -3.17
CA GLY A 67 -4.23 15.02 -2.09
C GLY A 67 -3.73 15.39 -0.69
N ALA A 68 -2.53 15.99 -0.56
CA ALA A 68 -1.97 16.34 0.74
C ALA A 68 -2.68 17.55 1.36
N GLN A 69 -2.80 17.57 2.69
CA GLN A 69 -3.46 18.64 3.43
C GLN A 69 -2.58 19.16 4.56
N PHE A 70 -2.64 20.46 4.82
CA PHE A 70 -1.99 21.05 5.99
C PHE A 70 -2.77 20.70 7.25
N ARG A 71 -2.07 20.33 8.32
CA ARG A 71 -2.67 20.02 9.63
C ARG A 71 -3.57 21.14 10.18
N THR A 72 -3.27 22.39 9.88
CA THR A 72 -4.03 23.57 10.29
C THR A 72 -5.19 23.94 9.36
N GLN A 73 -5.30 23.29 8.19
CA GLN A 73 -6.29 23.58 7.13
C GLN A 73 -6.88 22.27 6.58
N CYS A 74 -7.35 21.43 7.51
CA CYS A 74 -7.76 20.05 7.29
C CYS A 74 -9.30 19.94 7.27
N ASN A 75 -9.94 20.64 6.33
CA ASN A 75 -11.41 20.79 6.32
C ASN A 75 -12.12 19.79 5.39
N GLU A 76 -11.39 19.14 4.48
CA GLU A 76 -11.94 18.19 3.53
C GLU A 76 -11.65 16.76 3.98
N ARG A 77 -12.39 15.77 3.46
CA ARG A 77 -12.10 14.36 3.75
C ARG A 77 -10.81 13.93 3.04
N PRO A 78 -9.96 13.11 3.67
CA PRO A 78 -8.73 12.67 3.07
C PRO A 78 -9.03 11.75 1.89
N VAL A 79 -8.27 11.91 0.80
CA VAL A 79 -8.38 11.10 -0.41
C VAL A 79 -7.35 9.98 -0.31
N THR A 80 -7.76 8.86 0.30
CA THR A 80 -6.91 7.68 0.49
C THR A 80 -7.49 6.49 -0.30
N PRO A 81 -6.66 5.69 -1.00
CA PRO A 81 -7.10 4.46 -1.64
C PRO A 81 -7.86 3.55 -0.66
N LEU A 82 -8.91 2.86 -1.14
CA LEU A 82 -9.88 2.20 -0.27
C LEU A 82 -9.25 1.21 0.72
N SER A 83 -8.31 0.38 0.24
CA SER A 83 -7.58 -0.64 1.02
C SER A 83 -6.57 -0.07 2.02
N LEU A 84 -6.25 1.22 1.94
CA LEU A 84 -5.29 1.89 2.82
C LEU A 84 -5.97 2.83 3.83
N ARG A 85 -7.30 2.92 3.81
CA ARG A 85 -8.05 3.81 4.71
C ARG A 85 -7.99 3.32 6.14
N ALA A 86 -7.63 4.22 7.05
CA ALA A 86 -7.69 3.98 8.48
C ALA A 86 -9.15 3.85 8.99
N PRO A 87 -9.39 3.11 10.10
CA PRO A 87 -10.73 2.88 10.66
C PRO A 87 -11.53 4.17 10.89
N GLU A 88 -10.89 5.21 11.43
CA GLU A 88 -11.50 6.51 11.71
C GLU A 88 -11.98 7.22 10.43
N THR A 89 -11.28 7.03 9.31
CA THR A 89 -11.68 7.61 8.01
C THR A 89 -12.88 6.87 7.43
N ILE A 90 -12.98 5.55 7.64
CA ILE A 90 -14.12 4.74 7.22
C ILE A 90 -15.37 5.11 8.02
N ASN A 91 -15.21 5.28 9.34
CA ASN A 91 -16.28 5.66 10.27
C ASN A 91 -16.67 7.14 10.18
N GLY A 92 -15.91 7.96 9.45
CA GLY A 92 -16.14 9.41 9.38
C GLY A 92 -15.85 10.13 10.71
N SER A 93 -15.03 9.54 11.57
CA SER A 93 -14.55 10.14 12.81
C SER A 93 -13.46 11.18 12.54
N PRO A 94 -13.12 12.04 13.52
CA PRO A 94 -11.98 12.92 13.40
C PRO A 94 -10.71 12.15 13.06
N TRP A 95 -9.90 12.73 12.20
CA TRP A 95 -8.65 12.15 11.72
C TRP A 95 -7.53 13.18 11.83
N ASP A 96 -6.28 12.72 11.77
CA ASP A 96 -5.08 13.55 11.72
C ASP A 96 -3.95 12.78 10.99
N TRP A 97 -2.69 13.20 11.18
CA TRP A 97 -1.50 12.57 10.60
C TRP A 97 -1.38 11.05 10.88
N THR A 98 -2.09 10.51 11.87
CA THR A 98 -2.10 9.07 12.18
C THR A 98 -2.70 8.20 11.07
N ILE A 99 -3.47 8.78 10.14
CA ILE A 99 -3.96 8.05 8.95
C ILE A 99 -2.82 7.70 7.99
N ASP A 100 -1.79 8.54 7.92
CA ASP A 100 -0.63 8.30 7.06
C ASP A 100 0.24 7.18 7.63
N ILE A 101 0.32 7.07 8.96
CA ILE A 101 0.99 5.95 9.64
C ILE A 101 0.27 4.62 9.36
N TRP A 102 -1.07 4.63 9.44
CA TRP A 102 -1.87 3.44 9.10
C TRP A 102 -1.65 3.02 7.64
N ALA A 103 -1.72 3.98 6.72
CA ALA A 103 -1.50 3.73 5.30
C ALA A 103 -0.08 3.20 5.03
N LEU A 104 0.93 3.72 5.73
CA LEU A 104 2.30 3.22 5.66
C LEU A 104 2.41 1.76 6.14
N GLY A 105 1.77 1.40 7.26
CA GLY A 105 1.74 0.01 7.74
C GLY A 105 1.10 -0.94 6.72
N CYS A 106 -0.01 -0.53 6.11
CA CYS A 106 -0.66 -1.30 5.03
C CYS A 106 0.25 -1.45 3.80
N LEU A 107 0.96 -0.38 3.41
CA LEU A 107 1.89 -0.39 2.28
C LEU A 107 3.12 -1.28 2.53
N ILE A 108 3.69 -1.25 3.74
CA ILE A 108 4.81 -2.12 4.10
C ILE A 108 4.39 -3.59 4.02
N PHE A 109 3.20 -3.92 4.53
CA PHE A 109 2.62 -5.26 4.36
C PHE A 109 2.47 -5.63 2.88
N GLU A 110 1.90 -4.74 2.08
CA GLU A 110 1.65 -4.99 0.65
C GLU A 110 2.94 -5.18 -0.16
N ILE A 111 3.98 -4.39 0.12
CA ILE A 111 5.29 -4.53 -0.53
C ILE A 111 5.94 -5.87 -0.16
N ALA A 112 5.82 -6.30 1.10
CA ALA A 112 6.45 -7.52 1.57
C ALA A 112 5.76 -8.79 1.07
N THR A 113 4.43 -8.77 0.94
CA THR A 113 3.62 -9.94 0.57
C THR A 113 3.17 -9.94 -0.90
N ASN A 114 3.30 -8.81 -1.60
CA ASN A 114 2.65 -8.53 -2.90
C ASN A 114 1.11 -8.64 -2.86
N GLU A 115 0.49 -8.59 -1.68
CA GLU A 115 -0.96 -8.65 -1.48
C GLU A 115 -1.44 -7.47 -0.62
N PRO A 116 -2.58 -6.84 -0.92
CA PRO A 116 -3.13 -5.81 -0.05
C PRO A 116 -3.52 -6.42 1.30
N LEU A 117 -3.23 -5.72 2.39
CA LEU A 117 -3.62 -6.16 3.74
C LEU A 117 -5.14 -6.36 3.84
N PHE A 118 -5.90 -5.44 3.25
CA PHE A 118 -7.36 -5.49 3.18
C PHE A 118 -7.81 -5.57 1.71
N PRO A 119 -8.04 -6.79 1.17
CA PRO A 119 -8.54 -6.97 -0.18
C PRO A 119 -10.03 -6.60 -0.22
N LEU A 120 -10.37 -5.53 -0.95
CA LEU A 120 -11.75 -5.04 -1.06
C LEU A 120 -12.27 -5.16 -2.49
N CYS A 121 -13.48 -5.68 -2.66
CA CYS A 121 -14.17 -5.67 -3.94
C CYS A 121 -15.09 -4.46 -4.06
N THR A 122 -14.96 -3.69 -5.14
CA THR A 122 -15.79 -2.50 -5.39
C THR A 122 -16.81 -2.69 -6.50
N PHE A 123 -16.75 -3.80 -7.25
CA PHE A 123 -17.59 -4.01 -8.43
C PHE A 123 -19.02 -4.37 -8.05
N GLY A 124 -19.96 -3.48 -8.38
CA GLY A 124 -21.40 -3.72 -8.21
C GLY A 124 -21.91 -3.61 -6.77
N ILE A 125 -21.08 -3.13 -5.84
CA ILE A 125 -21.37 -3.05 -4.40
C ILE A 125 -21.47 -1.58 -3.97
N ARG A 126 -22.37 -1.28 -3.04
CA ARG A 126 -22.54 0.07 -2.49
C ARG A 126 -21.38 0.46 -1.56
N ARG A 127 -21.08 1.75 -1.45
CA ARG A 127 -19.96 2.24 -0.63
C ARG A 127 -20.09 1.84 0.85
N GLU A 128 -21.31 1.80 1.36
CA GLU A 128 -21.62 1.42 2.74
C GLU A 128 -21.29 -0.06 2.99
N GLU A 129 -21.55 -0.93 2.01
CA GLU A 129 -21.24 -2.35 2.07
C GLU A 129 -19.72 -2.57 2.02
N VAL A 130 -19.01 -1.87 1.13
CA VAL A 130 -17.54 -1.89 1.08
C VAL A 130 -16.92 -1.40 2.39
N ASN A 131 -17.47 -0.34 2.98
CA ASN A 131 -17.00 0.17 4.27
C ASN A 131 -17.22 -0.85 5.40
N LYS A 132 -18.36 -1.55 5.40
CA LYS A 132 -18.66 -2.60 6.37
C LYS A 132 -17.69 -3.78 6.24
N GLU A 133 -17.51 -4.29 5.02
CA GLU A 133 -16.54 -5.37 4.74
C GLU A 133 -15.13 -4.96 5.19
N HIS A 134 -14.73 -3.72 4.92
CA HIS A 134 -13.41 -3.23 5.34
C HIS A 134 -13.23 -3.24 6.86
N LEU A 135 -14.24 -2.82 7.63
CA LEU A 135 -14.19 -2.85 9.09
C LEU A 135 -14.18 -4.28 9.63
N GLU A 136 -14.93 -5.20 9.02
CA GLU A 136 -14.91 -6.63 9.37
C GLU A 136 -13.53 -7.25 9.14
N LEU A 137 -12.86 -6.92 8.02
CA LEU A 137 -11.50 -7.38 7.73
C LEU A 137 -10.46 -6.80 8.70
N ILE A 138 -10.65 -5.55 9.14
CA ILE A 138 -9.82 -4.90 10.16
C ILE A 138 -9.97 -5.61 11.50
N GLU A 139 -11.20 -5.89 11.91
CA GLU A 139 -11.50 -6.63 13.13
C GLU A 139 -10.88 -8.04 13.05
N GLU A 140 -11.18 -8.82 12.01
CA GLU A 140 -10.63 -10.16 11.80
C GLU A 140 -9.09 -10.24 11.92
N ARG A 141 -8.38 -9.27 11.33
CA ARG A 141 -6.90 -9.31 11.27
C ARG A 141 -6.23 -8.71 12.50
N LEU A 142 -6.86 -7.73 13.15
CA LEU A 142 -6.20 -6.86 14.13
C LEU A 142 -6.88 -6.86 15.51
N SER A 143 -8.13 -7.33 15.64
CA SER A 143 -8.81 -7.44 16.92
C SER A 143 -8.53 -8.80 17.56
N ASP A 144 -7.45 -8.90 18.31
CA ASP A 144 -7.39 -9.93 19.34
C ASP A 144 -6.40 -9.60 20.47
N SER A 145 -6.71 -10.06 21.69
CA SER A 145 -5.79 -9.97 22.84
C SER A 145 -4.54 -10.86 22.68
N THR A 146 -4.61 -11.78 21.71
CA THR A 146 -3.55 -12.62 21.14
C THR A 146 -2.93 -12.03 19.85
N GLY A 147 -3.27 -10.78 19.51
CA GLY A 147 -3.18 -10.18 18.17
C GLY A 147 -1.80 -10.12 17.50
N GLN A 148 -0.72 -10.34 18.25
CA GLN A 148 0.60 -10.50 17.63
C GLN A 148 0.76 -11.89 16.99
N ALA A 149 0.26 -12.95 17.63
CA ALA A 149 0.43 -14.32 17.15
C ALA A 149 -0.43 -14.61 15.91
N GLY A 150 -1.70 -14.19 15.91
CA GLY A 150 -2.60 -14.35 14.76
C GLY A 150 -2.12 -13.57 13.54
N PHE A 151 -1.74 -12.30 13.74
CA PHE A 151 -1.20 -11.47 12.66
C PHE A 151 0.15 -11.99 12.14
N ALA A 152 1.04 -12.47 13.02
CA ALA A 152 2.29 -13.06 12.59
C ALA A 152 2.09 -14.36 11.79
N ALA A 153 1.12 -15.19 12.15
CA ALA A 153 0.77 -16.38 11.36
C ALA A 153 0.23 -15.99 9.98
N TYR A 154 -0.68 -15.02 9.93
CA TYR A 154 -1.21 -14.46 8.68
C TYR A 154 -0.12 -13.91 7.75
N LEU A 155 0.90 -13.27 8.34
CA LEU A 155 2.07 -12.76 7.65
C LEU A 155 3.01 -13.91 7.19
N ALA A 156 3.25 -14.90 8.05
CA ALA A 156 4.10 -16.07 7.74
C ALA A 156 3.60 -16.85 6.51
N GLU A 157 2.28 -17.01 6.37
CA GLU A 157 1.65 -17.72 5.25
C GLU A 157 1.87 -17.05 3.88
N ARG A 158 2.24 -15.75 3.87
CA ARG A 158 2.39 -14.94 2.66
C ARG A 158 3.83 -14.56 2.34
N LEU A 159 4.71 -14.65 3.33
CA LEU A 159 6.11 -14.36 3.14
C LEU A 159 6.85 -15.57 2.58
N PRO A 160 7.99 -15.36 1.88
CA PRO A 160 8.82 -16.45 1.41
C PRO A 160 9.28 -17.38 2.56
N ASP A 161 9.37 -18.69 2.31
CA ASP A 161 9.79 -19.68 3.30
C ASP A 161 11.15 -19.37 3.95
N ASN A 162 12.03 -18.68 3.22
CA ASN A 162 13.36 -18.28 3.68
C ASN A 162 13.37 -16.95 4.47
N PHE A 163 12.21 -16.32 4.71
CA PHE A 163 12.14 -15.08 5.50
C PHE A 163 12.51 -15.31 6.97
N GLY A 164 12.20 -16.50 7.51
CA GLY A 164 12.57 -16.92 8.86
C GLY A 164 11.54 -16.49 9.92
N ALA A 165 11.19 -17.42 10.81
CA ALA A 165 10.12 -17.22 11.79
C ALA A 165 10.36 -16.03 12.75
N GLU A 166 11.61 -15.80 13.15
CA GLU A 166 11.98 -14.67 14.01
C GLU A 166 11.76 -13.32 13.30
N ASN A 167 12.17 -13.21 12.04
CA ASN A 167 11.94 -12.01 11.24
C ASN A 167 10.45 -11.74 11.04
N VAL A 168 9.63 -12.79 10.85
CA VAL A 168 8.16 -12.64 10.80
C VAL A 168 7.64 -12.02 12.10
N GLN A 169 8.11 -12.50 13.26
CA GLN A 169 7.67 -11.96 14.55
C GLN A 169 8.10 -10.50 14.73
N HIS A 170 9.33 -10.15 14.35
CA HIS A 170 9.83 -8.77 14.40
C HIS A 170 9.04 -7.85 13.47
N MET A 171 8.80 -8.28 12.22
CA MET A 171 8.01 -7.52 11.26
C MET A 171 6.56 -7.36 11.71
N ALA A 172 5.93 -8.43 12.21
CA ALA A 172 4.57 -8.38 12.74
C ALA A 172 4.45 -7.40 13.91
N LYS A 173 5.41 -7.44 14.85
CA LYS A 173 5.47 -6.49 15.97
C LYS A 173 5.58 -5.05 15.47
N PHE A 174 6.48 -4.79 14.52
CA PHE A 174 6.70 -3.46 13.96
C PHE A 174 5.46 -2.94 13.23
N LEU A 175 4.82 -3.76 12.40
CA LEU A 175 3.56 -3.43 11.71
C LEU A 175 2.43 -3.09 12.70
N LEU A 176 2.32 -3.82 13.82
CA LEU A 176 1.32 -3.55 14.85
C LEU A 176 1.55 -2.24 15.63
N LEU A 177 2.73 -1.61 15.55
CA LEU A 177 2.94 -0.25 16.06
C LEU A 177 2.22 0.79 15.18
N MET A 178 2.07 0.50 13.89
CA MET A 178 1.40 1.36 12.91
C MET A 178 -0.09 1.04 12.76
N LEU A 179 -0.47 -0.24 12.87
CA LEU A 179 -1.82 -0.76 12.61
C LEU A 179 -2.72 -0.82 13.85
N ARG A 180 -2.51 0.05 14.85
CA ARG A 180 -3.42 0.15 16.00
C ARG A 180 -4.77 0.70 15.58
N VAL A 181 -5.87 0.02 15.94
CA VAL A 181 -7.23 0.48 15.62
C VAL A 181 -7.50 1.83 16.27
N ASN A 182 -7.12 1.99 17.54
CA ASN A 182 -7.13 3.29 18.20
C ASN A 182 -5.98 4.16 17.68
N ARG A 183 -6.32 5.29 17.06
CA ARG A 183 -5.34 6.21 16.47
C ARG A 183 -4.37 6.80 17.49
N GLU A 184 -4.79 6.98 18.74
CA GLU A 184 -3.97 7.59 19.80
C GLU A 184 -2.87 6.64 20.30
N GLU A 185 -3.00 5.34 20.01
CA GLU A 185 -2.03 4.31 20.35
C GLU A 185 -1.01 4.07 19.22
N ARG A 186 -1.22 4.66 18.03
CA ARG A 186 -0.28 4.53 16.92
C ARG A 186 0.98 5.33 17.20
N TRP A 187 2.12 4.70 16.94
CA TRP A 187 3.41 5.35 17.13
C TRP A 187 3.61 6.45 16.08
N CYS A 188 4.29 7.54 16.48
CA CYS A 188 4.67 8.57 15.54
C CYS A 188 5.91 8.15 14.73
N THR A 189 6.13 8.78 13.57
CA THR A 189 7.28 8.48 12.70
C THR A 189 8.61 8.55 13.46
N LYS A 190 8.76 9.50 14.38
CA LYS A 190 9.98 9.64 15.19
C LYS A 190 10.25 8.39 16.03
N ASP A 191 9.22 7.83 16.65
CA ASP A 191 9.36 6.66 17.51
C ASP A 191 9.57 5.40 16.68
N LEU A 192 8.86 5.28 15.54
CA LEU A 192 9.03 4.17 14.59
C LEU A 192 10.45 4.09 14.02
N LEU A 193 11.09 5.24 13.75
CA LEU A 193 12.47 5.31 13.26
C LEU A 193 13.52 4.89 14.32
N GLN A 194 13.13 4.83 15.59
CA GLN A 194 13.99 4.37 16.68
C GLN A 194 13.74 2.90 17.06
N ASP A 195 12.73 2.26 16.48
CA ASP A 195 12.45 0.85 16.75
C ASP A 195 13.55 -0.04 16.20
N ALA A 196 13.89 -1.10 16.94
CA ALA A 196 14.96 -2.03 16.59
C ALA A 196 14.82 -2.61 15.17
N PHE A 197 13.59 -2.78 14.67
CA PHE A 197 13.33 -3.22 13.30
C PHE A 197 13.81 -2.23 12.25
N ALA A 198 13.73 -0.92 12.53
CA ALA A 198 14.15 0.12 11.60
C ALA A 198 15.67 0.35 11.59
N VAL A 199 16.35 0.12 12.70
CA VAL A 199 17.82 0.29 12.83
C VAL A 199 18.63 -0.99 12.55
N ASN A 200 17.99 -2.08 12.10
CA ASN A 200 18.64 -3.37 11.80
C ASN A 200 19.48 -3.92 12.97
N GLU A 201 18.99 -3.82 14.21
CA GLU A 201 19.69 -4.34 15.41
C GLU A 201 19.30 -5.79 15.77
N HIS A 202 18.87 -6.60 14.78
CA HIS A 202 18.43 -7.99 14.97
C HIS A 202 19.35 -8.99 14.28
#